data_AF-A0A7S1JS08-F1
#
_entry.id   AF-A0A7S1JS08-F1
#
_cell.length_a   1.000
_cell.length_b   1.000
_cell.length_c   1.000
_cell.angle_alpha   90.00
_cell.angle_beta   90.00
_cell.angle_gamma   90.00
#
_symmetry.space_group_name_H-M   'P 1'
#
loop_
_entity.id
_entity.type
_entity.pdbx_description
1 polymer ?
#
loop_
_entity_poly.entity_id
_entity_poly.type
_entity_poly.pdbx_seq_one_letter_code
_entity_poly.pdbx_strand_id
1 'polypeptide(L)'
;MSAVGMPPHMLALFAARPPLEHLKPVQKRKMPPISGAAEFVEKFTDNDEPPARPPFETPKQRQARRKKEKAAQHAEELKQLIEEYDPNGDDSAAGDPFRTLFVSRISYGADSKTIRKEFEKFGPIKKVRMVKDLDGKFRGYCFIEFESERDMKNAYKHADGTKIDGRRVCVDVERGRTVEGWLPRRLG
;
A
#
# COMPACT_ATOMS: atom_id res chain seq x y z
N MET A 1 -3.41 -48.54 59.31
CA MET A 1 -4.05 -49.76 58.77
C MET A 1 -2.98 -50.82 58.65
N SER A 2 -3.04 -51.87 59.45
CA SER A 2 -2.03 -52.93 59.44
C SER A 2 -2.23 -53.84 58.24
N ALA A 3 -1.21 -54.02 57.41
CA ALA A 3 -1.22 -54.89 56.22
C ALA A 3 -1.15 -56.39 56.61
N VAL A 4 -2.04 -56.84 57.48
CA VAL A 4 -2.08 -58.24 57.93
C VAL A 4 -2.89 -59.04 56.91
N GLY A 5 -2.21 -59.92 56.17
CA GLY A 5 -2.83 -60.87 55.23
C GLY A 5 -2.37 -60.79 53.76
N MET A 6 -1.48 -59.86 53.39
CA MET A 6 -0.93 -59.82 52.02
C MET A 6 0.29 -60.75 51.87
N PRO A 7 0.49 -61.37 50.69
CA PRO A 7 1.69 -62.14 50.40
C PRO A 7 2.96 -61.30 50.57
N PRO A 8 4.09 -61.91 51.00
CA PRO A 8 5.32 -61.18 51.35
C PRO A 8 5.88 -60.33 50.19
N HIS A 9 5.68 -60.75 48.94
CA HIS A 9 6.12 -59.97 47.77
C HIS A 9 5.32 -58.67 47.57
N MET A 10 4.03 -58.63 47.97
CA MET A 10 3.22 -57.41 47.91
C MET A 10 3.50 -56.48 49.10
N LEU A 11 3.80 -57.03 50.27
CA LEU A 11 4.20 -56.25 51.44
C LEU A 11 5.48 -55.44 51.20
N ALA A 12 6.42 -55.98 50.43
CA ALA A 12 7.66 -55.29 50.06
C ALA A 12 7.43 -53.99 49.27
N LEU A 13 6.35 -53.90 48.48
CA LEU A 13 6.00 -52.71 47.70
C LEU A 13 5.54 -51.54 48.59
N PHE A 14 5.04 -51.84 49.79
CA PHE A 14 4.56 -50.85 50.76
C PHE A 14 5.57 -50.55 51.86
N ALA A 15 6.84 -50.94 51.67
CA ALA A 15 7.91 -50.53 52.57
C ALA A 15 7.98 -49.00 52.62
N ALA A 16 7.98 -48.44 53.84
CA ALA A 16 8.09 -47.00 54.02
C ALA A 16 9.40 -46.51 53.39
N ARG A 17 9.37 -45.33 52.76
CA ARG A 17 10.59 -44.65 52.32
C ARG A 17 11.48 -44.35 53.53
N PRO A 18 12.81 -44.24 53.36
CA PRO A 18 13.67 -43.76 54.41
C PRO A 18 13.16 -42.41 54.93
N PRO A 19 13.35 -42.10 56.23
CA PRO A 19 12.93 -40.84 56.80
C PRO A 19 13.55 -39.68 56.00
N LEU A 20 12.74 -38.66 55.71
CA LEU A 20 13.22 -37.48 55.00
C LEU A 20 14.30 -36.77 55.82
N GLU A 21 15.31 -36.25 55.13
CA GLU A 21 16.32 -35.40 55.75
C GLU A 21 15.66 -34.12 56.28
N HIS A 22 15.84 -33.82 57.56
CA HIS A 22 15.25 -32.65 58.18
C HIS A 22 16.01 -31.38 57.77
N LEU A 23 15.37 -30.54 56.95
CA LEU A 23 15.84 -29.19 56.64
C LEU A 23 15.21 -28.18 57.60
N LYS A 24 16.01 -27.25 58.11
CA LYS A 24 15.50 -26.16 58.97
C LYS A 24 14.50 -25.31 58.17
N PRO A 25 13.37 -24.87 58.77
CA PRO A 25 12.45 -23.95 58.13
C PRO A 25 13.14 -22.67 57.65
N VAL A 26 12.76 -22.17 56.47
CA VAL A 26 13.28 -20.91 55.95
C VAL A 26 12.86 -19.76 56.88
N GLN A 27 13.83 -19.08 57.48
CA GLN A 27 13.57 -17.91 58.30
C GLN A 27 13.25 -16.71 57.40
N LYS A 28 11.99 -16.27 57.41
CA LYS A 28 11.59 -15.05 56.69
C LYS A 28 12.21 -13.83 57.37
N ARG A 29 12.88 -12.97 56.59
CA ARG A 29 13.40 -11.69 57.10
C ARG A 29 12.23 -10.76 57.41
N LYS A 30 12.29 -10.05 58.53
CA LYS A 30 11.35 -8.96 58.82
C LYS A 30 11.66 -7.80 57.88
N MET A 31 10.62 -7.23 57.24
CA MET A 31 10.78 -5.99 56.50
C MET A 31 11.14 -4.85 57.48
N PRO A 32 12.00 -3.90 57.07
CA PRO A 32 12.22 -2.70 57.86
C PRO A 32 10.89 -1.93 58.04
N PRO A 33 10.72 -1.19 59.15
CA PRO A 33 9.57 -0.32 59.33
C PRO A 33 9.54 0.78 58.26
N ILE A 34 8.34 1.27 57.94
CA ILE A 34 8.17 2.38 57.00
C ILE A 34 8.80 3.64 57.62
N SER A 35 9.70 4.31 56.89
CA SER A 35 10.26 5.60 57.30
C SER A 35 9.38 6.78 56.83
N GLY A 36 9.52 7.93 57.49
CA GLY A 36 8.76 9.13 57.18
C GLY A 36 9.34 9.92 56.00
N ALA A 37 8.50 10.68 55.30
CA ALA A 37 8.95 11.52 54.17
C ALA A 37 9.93 12.64 54.56
N ALA A 38 10.05 12.95 55.86
CA ALA A 38 10.93 13.99 56.39
C ALA A 38 12.43 13.72 56.11
N GLU A 39 12.84 12.46 56.00
CA GLU A 39 14.23 12.07 55.68
C GLU A 39 14.66 12.52 54.27
N PHE A 40 13.70 12.89 53.40
CA PHE A 40 13.96 13.27 52.03
C PHE A 40 13.91 14.79 51.80
N VAL A 41 13.67 15.60 52.84
CA VAL A 41 13.57 17.06 52.71
C VAL A 41 14.86 17.66 52.14
N GLU A 42 16.03 17.14 52.53
CA GLU A 42 17.34 17.55 51.99
C GLU A 42 17.49 17.29 50.49
N LYS A 43 16.69 16.40 49.88
CA LYS A 43 16.72 16.15 48.43
C LYS A 43 15.90 17.16 47.63
N PHE A 44 15.18 18.06 48.31
CA PHE A 44 14.38 19.13 47.70
C PHE A 44 14.97 20.52 48.00
N THR A 45 16.14 20.60 48.64
CA THR A 45 16.79 21.87 48.97
C THR A 45 17.64 22.43 47.85
N ASP A 46 17.94 21.61 46.83
CA ASP A 46 18.60 22.08 45.62
C ASP A 46 17.64 23.04 44.90
N ASN A 47 18.01 24.33 44.82
CA ASN A 47 17.27 25.37 44.08
C ASN A 47 17.38 25.20 42.56
N ASP A 48 17.62 23.98 42.08
CA ASP A 48 17.71 23.67 40.67
C ASP A 48 16.31 23.77 40.05
N GLU A 49 16.21 24.56 38.98
CA GLU A 49 14.98 24.69 38.21
C GLU A 49 14.55 23.27 37.76
N PRO A 50 13.30 22.84 38.05
CA PRO A 50 12.82 21.54 37.63
C PRO A 50 13.04 21.34 36.13
N PRO A 51 13.47 20.15 35.68
CA PRO A 51 13.71 19.90 34.27
C PRO A 51 12.44 20.22 33.48
N ALA A 52 12.60 20.96 32.38
CA ALA A 52 11.48 21.28 31.51
C ALA A 52 10.76 19.99 31.09
N ARG A 53 9.43 20.00 31.14
CA ARG A 53 8.63 18.84 30.70
C ARG A 53 8.98 18.52 29.25
N PRO A 54 9.27 17.25 28.91
CA PRO A 54 9.55 16.90 27.52
C PRO A 54 8.31 17.23 26.67
N PRO A 55 8.50 17.79 25.46
CA PRO A 55 7.37 18.15 24.61
C PRO A 55 6.56 16.90 24.27
N PHE A 56 5.28 16.89 24.65
CA PHE A 56 4.36 15.82 24.27
C PHE A 56 3.68 16.15 22.94
N GLU A 57 3.77 15.24 21.99
CA GLU A 57 3.12 15.38 20.69
C GLU A 57 1.60 15.20 20.85
N THR A 58 0.84 16.27 20.61
CA THR A 58 -0.63 16.19 20.55
C THR A 58 -1.09 15.27 19.41
N PRO A 59 -2.28 14.64 19.50
CA PRO A 59 -2.79 13.80 18.42
C PRO A 59 -2.81 14.47 17.04
N LYS A 60 -3.09 15.78 17.00
CA LYS A 60 -3.09 16.59 15.77
C LYS A 60 -1.69 16.75 15.18
N GLN A 61 -0.68 17.00 16.02
CA GLN A 61 0.73 17.05 15.60
C GLN A 61 1.20 15.69 15.07
N ARG A 62 0.81 14.60 15.75
CA ARG A 62 1.10 13.22 15.30
C ARG A 62 0.50 12.91 13.94
N GLN A 63 -0.74 13.31 13.72
CA GLN A 63 -1.40 13.13 12.43
C GLN A 63 -0.71 13.95 11.33
N ALA A 64 -0.36 15.21 11.61
CA ALA A 64 0.35 16.07 10.68
C ALA A 64 1.73 15.51 10.30
N ARG A 65 2.49 15.03 11.30
CA ARG A 65 3.78 14.38 11.09
C ARG A 65 3.64 13.14 10.21
N ARG A 66 2.73 12.22 10.55
CA ARG A 66 2.47 11.01 9.74
C ARG A 66 2.04 11.35 8.31
N LYS A 67 1.22 12.40 8.12
CA LYS A 67 0.82 12.85 6.78
C LYS A 67 2.01 13.40 6.00
N LYS A 68 2.89 14.18 6.64
CA LYS A 68 4.10 14.72 6.03
C LYS A 68 5.09 13.62 5.67
N GLU A 69 5.32 12.67 6.57
CA GLU A 69 6.18 11.49 6.34
C GLU A 69 5.67 10.65 5.16
N LYS A 70 4.37 10.33 5.13
CA LYS A 70 3.76 9.60 4.00
C LYS A 70 3.84 10.36 2.69
N ALA A 71 3.61 11.67 2.71
CA ALA A 71 3.71 12.50 1.52
C ALA A 71 5.16 12.57 1.01
N ALA A 72 6.15 12.64 1.90
CA ALA A 72 7.56 12.61 1.54
C ALA A 72 7.97 11.26 0.93
N GLN A 73 7.58 10.14 1.57
CA GLN A 73 7.83 8.80 1.03
C GLN A 73 7.20 8.61 -0.35
N HIS A 74 5.93 9.02 -0.52
CA HIS A 74 5.26 8.95 -1.81
C HIS A 74 5.93 9.87 -2.85
N ALA A 75 6.45 11.04 -2.45
CA ALA A 75 7.16 11.92 -3.37
C ALA A 75 8.51 11.32 -3.83
N GLU A 76 9.23 10.61 -2.95
CA GLU A 76 10.46 9.89 -3.29
C GLU A 76 10.16 8.71 -4.23
N GLU A 77 9.13 7.92 -3.94
CA GLU A 77 8.67 6.82 -4.81
C GLU A 77 8.25 7.34 -6.19
N LEU A 78 7.48 8.44 -6.23
CA LEU A 78 7.06 9.07 -7.48
C LEU A 78 8.27 9.56 -8.29
N LYS A 79 9.30 10.12 -7.63
CA LYS A 79 10.53 10.56 -8.28
C LYS A 79 11.24 9.40 -8.96
N GLN A 80 11.37 8.26 -8.28
CA GLN A 80 11.98 7.05 -8.84
C GLN A 80 11.17 6.52 -10.04
N LEU A 81 9.85 6.46 -9.92
CA LEU A 81 8.97 6.00 -10.99
C LEU A 81 8.94 6.94 -12.21
N ILE A 82 9.12 8.25 -12.01
CA ILE A 82 9.28 9.22 -13.10
C ILE A 82 10.61 9.02 -13.81
N GLU A 83 11.69 8.79 -13.07
CA GLU A 83 13.02 8.54 -13.64
C GLU A 83 13.07 7.25 -14.47
N GLU A 84 12.32 6.21 -14.05
CA GLU A 84 12.20 4.94 -14.79
C GLU A 84 11.24 5.03 -16.00
N TYR A 85 10.37 6.03 -16.07
CA TYR A 85 9.32 6.08 -17.09
C TYR A 85 9.84 6.49 -18.47
N ASP A 86 10.01 5.50 -19.34
CA ASP A 86 10.26 5.70 -20.77
C ASP A 86 9.04 5.28 -21.62
N PRO A 87 8.30 6.23 -22.23
CA PRO A 87 7.16 5.93 -23.09
C PRO A 87 7.56 5.34 -24.45
N ASN A 88 8.81 5.48 -24.90
CA ASN A 88 9.29 4.96 -26.19
C ASN A 88 9.81 3.52 -26.09
N GLY A 89 10.17 3.06 -24.90
CA GLY A 89 10.63 1.68 -24.64
C GLY A 89 9.53 0.62 -24.54
N ASP A 90 8.23 0.99 -24.52
CA ASP A 90 7.13 0.02 -24.46
C ASP A 90 6.88 -0.61 -25.85
N ASP A 91 7.25 -1.87 -26.05
CA ASP A 91 6.99 -2.67 -27.26
C ASP A 91 5.50 -2.61 -27.68
N SER A 92 4.61 -2.51 -26.70
CA SER A 92 3.17 -2.46 -26.96
C SER A 92 2.75 -1.14 -27.63
N ALA A 93 3.53 -0.07 -27.48
CA ALA A 93 3.30 1.25 -28.05
C ALA A 93 3.90 1.41 -29.46
N ALA A 94 4.30 0.33 -30.14
CA ALA A 94 4.81 0.40 -31.51
C ALA A 94 3.82 1.07 -32.49
N GLY A 95 4.31 2.02 -33.30
CA GLY A 95 3.56 2.77 -34.31
C GLY A 95 3.95 4.26 -34.35
N ASP A 96 3.34 5.02 -35.28
CA ASP A 96 3.54 6.48 -35.38
C ASP A 96 2.70 7.22 -34.32
N PRO A 97 3.32 7.94 -33.36
CA PRO A 97 2.61 8.68 -32.33
C PRO A 97 1.66 9.75 -32.90
N PHE A 98 2.04 10.38 -34.02
CA PHE A 98 1.25 11.45 -34.63
C PHE A 98 0.02 10.94 -35.38
N ARG A 99 -0.06 9.63 -35.63
CA ARG A 99 -1.26 8.98 -36.21
C ARG A 99 -2.10 8.26 -35.18
N THR A 100 -1.72 8.35 -33.91
CA THR A 100 -2.35 7.60 -32.82
C THR A 100 -3.29 8.50 -32.01
N LEU A 101 -4.54 8.07 -31.95
CA LEU A 101 -5.61 8.69 -31.16
C LEU A 101 -5.76 7.97 -29.82
N PHE A 102 -5.85 8.73 -28.75
CA PHE A 102 -6.19 8.23 -27.42
C PHE A 102 -7.70 8.37 -27.20
N VAL A 103 -8.36 7.29 -26.80
CA VAL A 103 -9.79 7.28 -26.47
C VAL A 103 -9.98 6.73 -25.07
N SER A 104 -10.64 7.48 -24.21
CA SER A 104 -10.88 7.15 -22.80
C SER A 104 -12.36 7.23 -22.43
N ARG A 105 -12.69 6.79 -21.20
CA ARG A 105 -14.06 6.69 -20.66
C ARG A 105 -14.96 5.74 -21.47
N ILE A 106 -14.35 4.73 -22.08
CA ILE A 106 -15.06 3.70 -22.83
C ILE A 106 -15.80 2.78 -21.85
N SER A 107 -16.93 2.21 -22.27
CA SER A 107 -17.62 1.18 -21.49
C SER A 107 -16.73 -0.04 -21.28
N TYR A 108 -16.79 -0.65 -20.09
CA TYR A 108 -16.00 -1.84 -19.78
C TYR A 108 -16.45 -3.09 -20.56
N GLY A 109 -17.69 -3.11 -21.04
CA GLY A 109 -18.22 -4.16 -21.89
C GLY A 109 -18.03 -3.91 -23.39
N ALA A 110 -17.35 -2.83 -23.79
CA ALA A 110 -17.12 -2.53 -25.20
C ALA A 110 -16.04 -3.47 -25.78
N ASP A 111 -16.28 -3.96 -26.99
CA ASP A 111 -15.34 -4.79 -27.73
C ASP A 111 -14.50 -3.95 -28.71
N SER A 112 -13.31 -4.47 -29.05
CA SER A 112 -12.42 -3.88 -30.07
C SER A 112 -13.14 -3.67 -31.40
N LYS A 113 -14.05 -4.59 -31.77
CA LYS A 113 -14.84 -4.50 -33.01
C LYS A 113 -15.79 -3.31 -33.00
N THR A 114 -16.44 -3.04 -31.87
CA THR A 114 -17.36 -1.91 -31.71
C THR A 114 -16.61 -0.59 -31.81
N ILE A 115 -15.45 -0.48 -31.14
CA ILE A 115 -14.59 0.70 -31.22
C ILE A 115 -14.11 0.90 -32.65
N ARG A 116 -13.62 -0.16 -33.32
CA ARG A 116 -13.16 -0.07 -34.71
C ARG A 116 -14.26 0.47 -35.61
N LYS A 117 -15.46 -0.12 -35.54
CA LYS A 117 -16.62 0.31 -36.35
C LYS A 117 -16.99 1.78 -36.14
N GLU A 118 -16.93 2.26 -34.89
CA GLU A 118 -17.32 3.63 -34.57
C GLU A 118 -16.30 4.67 -35.05
N PHE A 119 -15.01 4.32 -35.06
CA PHE A 119 -13.93 5.23 -35.45
C PHE A 119 -13.53 5.10 -36.93
N GLU A 120 -13.90 4.01 -37.60
CA GLU A 120 -13.62 3.77 -39.04
C GLU A 120 -14.33 4.77 -39.96
N LYS A 121 -15.39 5.43 -39.46
CA LYS A 121 -16.09 6.52 -40.18
C LYS A 121 -15.22 7.76 -40.43
N PHE A 122 -14.13 7.92 -39.68
CA PHE A 122 -13.21 9.07 -39.84
C PHE A 122 -12.03 8.77 -40.77
N GLY A 123 -11.73 7.48 -41.00
CA GLY A 123 -10.66 7.02 -41.88
C GLY A 123 -10.24 5.57 -41.62
N PRO A 124 -9.41 4.99 -42.49
CA PRO A 124 -8.90 3.63 -42.35
C PRO A 124 -8.02 3.50 -41.09
N ILE A 125 -8.33 2.47 -40.28
CA ILE A 125 -7.64 2.16 -39.04
C ILE A 125 -6.57 1.08 -39.29
N LYS A 126 -5.33 1.37 -38.91
CA LYS A 126 -4.21 0.43 -38.99
C LYS A 126 -4.19 -0.53 -37.81
N LYS A 127 -4.31 -0.02 -36.58
CA LYS A 127 -4.23 -0.83 -35.34
C LYS A 127 -5.13 -0.27 -34.25
N VAL A 128 -5.79 -1.15 -33.50
CA VAL A 128 -6.53 -0.82 -32.27
C VAL A 128 -5.92 -1.57 -31.10
N ARG A 129 -5.38 -0.85 -30.12
CA ARG A 129 -4.83 -1.40 -28.87
C ARG A 129 -5.75 -1.04 -27.71
N MET A 130 -6.46 -2.03 -27.18
CA MET A 130 -7.22 -1.88 -25.93
C MET A 130 -6.31 -2.19 -24.74
N VAL A 131 -6.21 -1.26 -23.78
CA VAL A 131 -5.36 -1.49 -22.60
C VAL A 131 -6.13 -2.26 -21.54
N LYS A 132 -5.55 -3.39 -21.13
CA LYS A 132 -6.07 -4.27 -20.09
C LYS A 132 -5.19 -4.21 -18.85
N ASP A 133 -5.77 -4.53 -17.71
CA ASP A 133 -5.03 -4.71 -16.47
C ASP A 133 -4.30 -6.06 -16.45
N LEU A 134 -3.49 -6.29 -15.41
CA LEU A 134 -2.80 -7.56 -15.16
C LEU A 134 -3.78 -8.75 -15.08
N ASP A 135 -4.99 -8.50 -14.56
CA ASP A 135 -6.08 -9.49 -14.49
C ASP A 135 -6.80 -9.71 -15.84
N GLY A 136 -6.35 -9.06 -16.93
CA GLY A 136 -6.97 -9.13 -18.25
C GLY A 136 -8.26 -8.32 -18.42
N LYS A 137 -8.71 -7.62 -17.37
CA LYS A 137 -9.89 -6.74 -17.42
C LYS A 137 -9.59 -5.46 -18.20
N PHE A 138 -10.53 -4.98 -18.99
CA PHE A 138 -10.35 -3.75 -19.77
C PHE A 138 -10.30 -2.51 -18.86
N ARG A 139 -9.31 -1.63 -19.04
CA ARG A 139 -9.16 -0.40 -18.24
C ARG A 139 -10.07 0.76 -18.66
N GLY A 140 -10.76 0.64 -19.79
CA GLY A 140 -11.69 1.67 -20.27
C GLY A 140 -11.04 2.75 -21.15
N TYR A 141 -9.86 2.47 -21.70
CA TYR A 141 -9.22 3.33 -22.70
C TYR A 141 -8.44 2.50 -23.74
N CYS A 142 -8.29 3.06 -24.94
CA CYS A 142 -7.58 2.43 -26.05
C CYS A 142 -6.79 3.45 -26.86
N PHE A 143 -5.86 2.93 -27.66
CA PHE A 143 -5.11 3.67 -28.66
C PHE A 143 -5.50 3.18 -30.05
N ILE A 144 -5.78 4.11 -30.96
CA ILE A 144 -6.18 3.82 -32.33
C ILE A 144 -5.16 4.48 -33.26
N GLU A 145 -4.39 3.67 -33.98
CA GLU A 145 -3.47 4.14 -35.02
C GLU A 145 -4.22 4.18 -36.36
N PHE A 146 -4.34 5.36 -36.95
CA PHE A 146 -4.87 5.55 -38.30
C PHE A 146 -3.78 5.38 -39.36
N GLU A 147 -4.16 5.11 -40.60
CA GLU A 147 -3.18 5.10 -41.70
C GLU A 147 -2.64 6.51 -42.00
N SER A 148 -3.48 7.53 -41.85
CA SER A 148 -3.17 8.94 -42.12
C SER A 148 -3.33 9.83 -40.89
N GLU A 149 -2.41 10.78 -40.71
CA GLU A 149 -2.50 11.81 -39.67
C GLU A 149 -3.72 12.72 -39.84
N ARG A 150 -4.15 12.95 -41.08
CA ARG A 150 -5.33 13.77 -41.38
C ARG A 150 -6.59 13.18 -40.78
N ASP A 151 -6.72 11.86 -40.83
CA ASP A 151 -7.89 11.12 -40.33
C ASP A 151 -7.90 11.11 -38.80
N MET A 152 -6.72 10.97 -38.18
CA MET A 152 -6.55 11.12 -36.73
C MET A 152 -7.00 12.52 -36.27
N LYS A 153 -6.54 13.59 -36.95
CA LYS A 153 -6.94 14.97 -36.66
C LYS A 153 -8.44 15.21 -36.87
N ASN A 154 -9.04 14.57 -37.86
CA ASN A 154 -10.47 14.62 -38.11
C ASN A 154 -11.25 13.95 -36.96
N ALA A 155 -10.83 12.75 -36.55
CA ALA A 155 -11.40 12.05 -35.40
C ALA A 155 -11.26 12.86 -34.11
N TYR A 156 -10.11 13.46 -33.84
CA TYR A 156 -9.89 14.31 -32.66
C TYR A 156 -10.90 15.47 -32.58
N LYS A 157 -11.24 16.11 -33.71
CA LYS A 157 -12.19 17.25 -33.73
C LYS A 157 -13.65 16.84 -33.57
N HIS A 158 -14.04 15.67 -34.07
CA HIS A 158 -15.44 15.30 -34.23
C HIS A 158 -15.90 14.11 -33.37
N ALA A 159 -14.97 13.29 -32.88
CA ALA A 159 -15.30 12.10 -32.10
C ALA A 159 -15.43 12.36 -30.59
N ASP A 160 -14.94 13.49 -30.10
CA ASP A 160 -15.04 13.80 -28.66
C ASP A 160 -16.50 13.92 -28.21
N GLY A 161 -16.81 13.29 -27.08
CA GLY A 161 -18.16 13.27 -26.51
C GLY A 161 -19.16 12.35 -27.23
N THR A 162 -18.74 11.57 -28.22
CA THR A 162 -19.58 10.53 -28.85
C THR A 162 -20.02 9.49 -27.82
N LYS A 163 -21.23 8.95 -27.98
CA LYS A 163 -21.78 7.93 -27.06
C LYS A 163 -21.53 6.53 -27.60
N ILE A 164 -20.73 5.74 -26.88
CA ILE A 164 -20.48 4.32 -27.15
C ILE A 164 -21.01 3.52 -25.96
N ASP A 165 -21.92 2.58 -26.21
CA ASP A 165 -22.56 1.74 -25.19
C ASP A 165 -23.11 2.55 -24.00
N GLY A 166 -23.76 3.69 -24.30
CA GLY A 166 -24.37 4.58 -23.31
C GLY A 166 -23.41 5.50 -22.55
N ARG A 167 -22.10 5.43 -22.80
CA ARG A 167 -21.10 6.32 -22.19
C ARG A 167 -20.51 7.31 -23.19
N ARG A 168 -20.36 8.57 -22.77
CA ARG A 168 -19.65 9.59 -23.56
C ARG A 168 -18.15 9.34 -23.44
N VAL A 169 -17.49 9.08 -24.58
CA VAL A 169 -16.04 8.92 -24.63
C VAL A 169 -15.34 10.28 -24.62
N CYS A 170 -14.10 10.29 -24.15
CA CYS A 170 -13.20 11.44 -24.23
C CYS A 170 -12.06 11.09 -25.19
N VAL A 171 -11.83 11.95 -26.17
CA VAL A 171 -10.86 11.72 -27.25
C VAL A 171 -9.73 12.74 -27.14
N ASP A 172 -8.49 12.27 -27.22
CA ASP A 172 -7.29 13.13 -27.21
C ASP A 172 -6.23 12.59 -28.18
N VAL A 173 -5.21 13.38 -28.45
CA VAL A 173 -4.00 12.91 -29.16
C VAL A 173 -3.14 12.07 -28.21
N GLU A 174 -2.31 11.18 -28.76
CA GLU A 174 -1.35 10.45 -27.93
C GLU A 174 -0.25 11.38 -27.39
N ARG A 175 -0.39 11.83 -26.15
CA ARG A 175 0.58 12.75 -25.52
C ARG A 175 1.85 12.07 -25.01
N GLY A 176 1.79 10.77 -24.71
CA GLY A 176 2.88 10.04 -24.08
C GLY A 176 4.22 10.09 -24.82
N ARG A 177 4.17 10.04 -26.16
CA ARG A 177 5.36 10.07 -27.03
C ARG A 177 5.49 11.37 -27.83
N THR A 178 4.51 12.28 -27.75
CA THR A 178 4.50 13.52 -28.56
C THR A 178 4.75 14.79 -27.76
N VAL A 179 4.33 14.84 -26.49
CA VAL A 179 4.42 16.05 -25.66
C VAL A 179 5.58 15.92 -24.69
N GLU A 180 6.54 16.83 -24.78
CA GLU A 180 7.67 16.90 -23.86
C GLU A 180 7.19 17.17 -22.41
N GLY A 181 7.73 16.40 -21.46
CA GLY A 181 7.35 16.51 -20.05
C GLY A 181 5.96 15.98 -19.69
N TRP A 182 5.26 15.31 -20.62
CA TRP A 182 3.97 14.69 -20.30
C TRP A 182 4.15 13.48 -19.38
N LEU A 183 3.43 13.47 -18.27
CA LEU A 183 3.39 12.37 -17.33
C LEU A 183 1.98 11.76 -17.27
N PRO A 184 1.86 10.42 -17.23
CA PRO A 184 0.58 9.77 -17.00
C PRO A 184 0.11 10.02 -15.56
N ARG A 185 -1.21 9.95 -15.33
CA ARG A 185 -1.85 10.22 -14.02
C ARG A 185 -1.28 9.45 -12.82
N ARG A 186 -0.62 8.32 -13.04
CA ARG A 186 0.03 7.54 -11.96
C ARG A 186 1.34 8.17 -11.47
N LEU A 187 1.92 9.07 -12.26
CA LEU A 187 3.19 9.75 -12.03
C LEU A 187 3.02 11.26 -11.70
N GLY A 188 1.78 11.72 -11.53
CA GLY A 188 1.44 13.11 -11.24
C GLY A 188 -0.07 13.31 -11.13
#